data_AF-A0A3M2F2A2-F1
#
_entry.id   AF-A0A3M2F2A2-F1
#
_cell.length_a   1.000
_cell.length_b   1.000
_cell.length_c   1.000
_cell.angle_alpha   90.00
_cell.angle_beta   90.00
_cell.angle_gamma   90.00
#
_symmetry.space_group_name_H-M   'P 1'
#
loop_
_entity.id
_entity.type
_entity.pdbx_description
1 polymer ?
#
loop_
_entity_poly.entity_id
_entity_poly.type
_entity_poly.pdbx_seq_one_letter_code
_entity_poly.pdbx_strand_id
1 'polypeptide(L)'
;MQLMLLLRHGTRLEGRGKNQRMLRFDEYKVSIPLGELTLHRFKQGEYPTTMLAGQLWRYLNTHQDPVASAEWARRLALPLFVVILFFFALPLSLSPKRSGKAGSLLTGIALLIALYNLQIMLHRQISQGEIGAWSMAAVQIGELALALWLWRRAEQDKLPAVLMLSGESFYLLHQWLLHKLGRRMDSPAP
;
A
#
# COMPACT_ATOMS: atom_id res chain seq x y z
N MET A 1 -29.51 7.91 -7.79
CA MET A 1 -29.54 6.54 -7.26
C MET A 1 -29.95 6.61 -5.80
N GLN A 2 -30.72 5.66 -5.28
CA GLN A 2 -31.10 5.59 -3.86
C GLN A 2 -30.54 4.28 -3.29
N LEU A 3 -29.84 4.34 -2.16
CA LEU A 3 -29.46 3.15 -1.42
C LEU A 3 -30.64 2.78 -0.54
N MET A 4 -31.02 1.52 -0.60
CA MET A 4 -32.17 0.99 0.11
C MET A 4 -31.70 0.00 1.16
N LEU A 5 -31.89 0.32 2.42
CA LEU A 5 -31.63 -0.61 3.52
C LEU A 5 -32.91 -1.43 3.76
N LEU A 6 -32.80 -2.75 3.71
CA LEU A 6 -33.90 -3.68 3.97
C LEU A 6 -33.64 -4.39 5.30
N LEU A 7 -34.42 -4.05 6.31
CA LEU A 7 -34.35 -4.67 7.63
C LEU A 7 -35.47 -5.71 7.74
N ARG A 8 -35.16 -6.90 8.27
CA ARG A 8 -36.12 -8.00 8.43
C ARG A 8 -36.33 -8.32 9.91
N HIS A 9 -37.57 -8.57 10.29
CA HIS A 9 -37.99 -9.00 11.63
C HIS A 9 -37.45 -8.12 12.78
N GLY A 10 -37.65 -6.81 12.67
CA GLY A 10 -37.17 -5.83 13.63
C GLY A 10 -38.28 -5.18 14.45
N THR A 11 -37.88 -4.37 15.42
CA THR A 11 -38.80 -3.53 16.20
C THR A 11 -38.31 -2.10 16.19
N ARG A 12 -39.17 -1.18 15.76
CA ARG A 12 -38.92 0.27 15.73
C ARG A 12 -39.53 0.90 16.98
N LEU A 13 -38.72 1.66 17.70
CA LEU A 13 -39.17 2.48 18.82
C LEU A 13 -39.22 3.93 18.35
N GLU A 14 -40.40 4.54 18.40
CA GLU A 14 -40.63 5.94 18.00
C GLU A 14 -41.11 6.75 19.20
N GLY A 15 -40.69 8.01 19.31
CA GLY A 15 -41.12 8.90 20.39
C GLY A 15 -40.14 8.96 21.57
N ARG A 16 -40.53 9.68 22.63
CA ARG A 16 -39.66 9.98 23.78
C ARG A 16 -40.42 9.79 25.08
N GLY A 17 -39.82 9.06 26.04
CA GLY A 17 -40.40 8.87 27.38
C GLY A 17 -41.75 8.17 27.35
N LYS A 18 -42.76 8.74 28.03
CA LYS A 18 -44.09 8.13 28.19
C LYS A 18 -44.92 8.03 26.90
N ASN A 19 -44.54 8.75 25.84
CA ASN A 19 -45.21 8.70 24.53
C ASN A 19 -44.41 7.85 23.52
N GLN A 20 -43.67 6.86 24.00
CA GLN A 20 -42.91 5.95 23.15
C GLN A 20 -43.84 4.87 22.58
N ARG A 21 -43.81 4.72 21.26
CA ARG A 21 -44.58 3.72 20.51
C ARG A 21 -43.63 2.68 19.95
N MET A 22 -43.98 1.41 20.17
CA MET A 22 -43.23 0.28 19.65
C MET A 22 -43.97 -0.30 18.44
N LEU A 23 -43.28 -0.42 17.31
CA LEU A 23 -43.82 -0.96 16.07
C LEU A 23 -42.94 -2.12 15.59
N ARG A 24 -43.49 -3.33 15.62
CA ARG A 24 -42.82 -4.53 15.10
C ARG A 24 -43.05 -4.60 13.59
N PHE A 25 -42.01 -4.94 12.84
CA PHE A 25 -42.06 -5.04 11.38
C PHE A 25 -41.38 -6.32 10.91
N ASP A 26 -41.98 -6.97 9.91
CA ASP A 26 -41.38 -8.13 9.25
C ASP A 26 -40.41 -7.71 8.15
N GLU A 27 -40.75 -6.64 7.42
CA GLU A 27 -39.89 -6.02 6.42
C GLU A 27 -40.00 -4.51 6.50
N TYR A 28 -38.88 -3.83 6.76
CA TYR A 28 -38.83 -2.37 6.81
C TYR A 28 -37.78 -1.86 5.84
N LYS A 29 -38.24 -0.97 4.95
CA LYS A 29 -37.46 -0.43 3.85
C LYS A 29 -37.14 1.02 4.17
N VAL A 30 -35.88 1.29 4.49
CA VAL A 30 -35.38 2.65 4.69
C VAL A 30 -34.66 3.06 3.42
N SER A 31 -35.30 3.95 2.66
CA SER A 31 -34.62 4.65 1.58
C SER A 31 -33.76 5.73 2.22
N ILE A 32 -32.44 5.58 2.16
CA ILE A 32 -31.52 6.66 2.51
C ILE A 32 -31.47 7.55 1.27
N PRO A 33 -32.03 8.78 1.30
CA PRO A 33 -31.96 9.67 0.17
C PRO A 33 -30.50 10.03 -0.05
N LEU A 34 -29.83 9.36 -0.99
CA LEU A 34 -28.52 9.77 -1.50
C LEU A 34 -28.62 11.09 -2.30
N GLY A 35 -29.78 11.78 -2.31
CA GLY A 35 -30.00 13.04 -3.02
C GLY A 35 -29.11 14.18 -2.53
N GLU A 36 -28.55 14.07 -1.32
CA GLU A 36 -27.50 14.95 -0.79
C GLU A 36 -26.15 14.25 -0.60
N LEU A 37 -26.03 12.96 -0.96
CA LEU A 37 -24.76 12.51 -1.53
C LEU A 37 -24.72 13.11 -2.92
N THR A 38 -24.48 14.43 -2.98
CA THR A 38 -23.77 14.98 -4.12
C THR A 38 -22.68 13.96 -4.37
N LEU A 39 -22.71 13.32 -5.54
CA LEU A 39 -21.47 12.89 -6.14
C LEU A 39 -20.67 14.18 -6.15
N HIS A 40 -19.93 14.44 -5.06
CA HIS A 40 -19.01 15.55 -4.94
C HIS A 40 -18.08 15.21 -6.07
N ARG A 41 -18.35 15.80 -7.22
CA ARG A 41 -17.54 15.69 -8.41
C ARG A 41 -16.30 16.43 -7.95
N PHE A 42 -15.41 15.69 -7.29
CA PHE A 42 -14.31 16.22 -6.48
C PHE A 42 -13.72 17.36 -7.26
N LYS A 43 -14.00 18.61 -6.82
CA LYS A 43 -13.52 19.74 -7.60
C LYS A 43 -12.01 19.71 -7.44
N GLN A 44 -11.30 19.80 -8.56
CA GLN A 44 -9.85 19.81 -8.54
C GLN A 44 -9.40 20.96 -7.62
N GLY A 45 -8.66 20.62 -6.56
CA GLY A 45 -8.23 21.58 -5.53
C GLY A 45 -9.03 21.58 -4.22
N GLU A 46 -10.08 20.78 -4.09
CA GLU A 46 -10.86 20.64 -2.84
C GLU A 46 -10.16 19.74 -1.81
N TYR A 47 -9.37 18.77 -2.28
CA TYR A 47 -8.56 17.89 -1.45
C TYR A 47 -7.08 18.03 -1.78
N PRO A 48 -6.15 17.91 -0.81
CA PRO A 48 -4.72 18.04 -1.06
C PRO A 48 -4.20 17.12 -2.18
N THR A 49 -4.78 15.93 -2.32
CA THR A 49 -4.44 14.95 -3.36
C THR A 49 -4.81 15.40 -4.77
N THR A 50 -5.80 16.28 -4.93
CA THR A 50 -6.26 16.79 -6.24
C THR A 50 -5.76 18.21 -6.53
N MET A 51 -5.09 18.86 -5.57
CA MET A 51 -4.48 20.17 -5.76
C MET A 51 -3.30 20.12 -6.72
N LEU A 52 -3.18 21.15 -7.58
CA LEU A 52 -1.96 21.41 -8.34
C LEU A 52 -0.78 21.69 -7.39
N ALA A 53 0.44 21.40 -7.79
CA ALA A 53 1.62 21.56 -6.93
C ALA A 53 1.76 22.99 -6.36
N GLY A 54 1.53 24.02 -7.17
CA GLY A 54 1.57 25.41 -6.72
C GLY A 54 0.45 25.77 -5.73
N GLN A 55 -0.73 25.18 -5.88
CA GLN A 55 -1.85 25.37 -4.94
C GLN A 55 -1.58 24.65 -3.62
N LEU A 56 -1.08 23.41 -3.68
CA LEU A 56 -0.71 22.61 -2.52
C LEU A 56 0.38 23.30 -1.70
N TRP A 57 1.38 23.91 -2.34
CA TRP A 57 2.43 24.67 -1.67
C TRP A 57 1.87 25.89 -0.91
N ARG A 58 0.98 26.66 -1.55
CA ARG A 58 0.32 27.80 -0.87
C ARG A 58 -0.59 27.32 0.26
N TYR A 59 -1.31 26.22 0.05
CA TYR A 59 -2.18 25.61 1.05
C TYR A 59 -1.38 25.20 2.29
N LEU A 60 -0.23 24.54 2.11
CA LEU A 60 0.70 24.17 3.19
C LEU A 60 1.23 25.35 4.00
N ASN A 61 1.53 26.47 3.34
CA ASN A 61 2.01 27.68 4.03
C ASN A 61 0.91 28.38 4.82
N THR A 62 -0.37 28.10 4.53
CA THR A 62 -1.52 28.79 5.13
C THR A 62 -2.25 27.90 6.14
N HIS A 63 -2.25 26.59 5.94
CA HIS A 63 -2.96 25.60 6.74
C HIS A 63 -2.00 24.54 7.25
N GLN A 64 -2.05 24.26 8.55
CA GLN A 64 -1.34 23.13 9.15
C GLN A 64 -2.16 21.85 8.98
N ASP A 65 -2.20 21.35 7.74
CA ASP A 65 -2.88 20.09 7.39
C ASP A 65 -1.85 18.95 7.21
N PRO A 66 -1.88 17.92 8.08
CA PRO A 66 -1.04 16.74 7.95
C PRO A 66 -1.20 16.03 6.60
N VAL A 67 -2.42 16.00 6.03
CA VAL A 67 -2.70 15.33 4.75
C VAL A 67 -1.99 16.06 3.60
N ALA A 68 -2.02 17.39 3.61
CA ALA A 68 -1.28 18.19 2.64
C ALA A 68 0.23 17.98 2.75
N SER A 69 0.74 17.84 3.97
CA SER A 69 2.17 17.62 4.20
C SER A 69 2.63 16.24 3.71
N ALA A 70 1.79 15.22 3.93
CA ALA A 70 2.00 13.85 3.45
C ALA A 70 1.99 13.79 1.92
N GLU A 71 1.07 14.52 1.28
CA GLU A 71 0.96 14.56 -0.18
C GLU A 71 2.14 15.28 -0.83
N TRP A 72 2.58 16.40 -0.25
CA TRP A 72 3.76 17.10 -0.74
C TRP A 72 5.03 16.25 -0.62
N ALA A 73 5.24 15.63 0.55
CA ALA A 73 6.35 14.72 0.76
C ALA A 73 6.31 13.54 -0.24
N ARG A 74 5.13 12.97 -0.48
CA ARG A 74 4.93 11.88 -1.45
C ARG A 74 5.31 12.29 -2.88
N ARG A 75 4.94 13.49 -3.31
CA ARG A 75 5.26 13.98 -4.68
C ARG A 75 6.76 14.15 -4.90
N LEU A 76 7.50 14.55 -3.87
CA LEU A 76 8.97 14.62 -3.91
C LEU A 76 9.62 13.24 -3.77
N ALA A 77 9.00 12.36 -2.99
CA ALA A 77 9.49 11.01 -2.75
C ALA A 77 9.43 10.14 -4.01
N LEU A 78 8.40 10.28 -4.86
CA LEU A 78 8.24 9.48 -6.09
C LEU A 78 9.45 9.54 -7.05
N PRO A 79 9.92 10.71 -7.51
CA PRO A 79 11.07 10.78 -8.40
C PRO A 79 12.36 10.29 -7.71
N LEU A 80 12.54 10.58 -6.42
CA LEU A 80 13.70 10.12 -5.67
C LEU A 80 13.69 8.59 -5.47
N PHE A 81 12.51 7.99 -5.34
CA PHE A 81 12.34 6.54 -5.23
C PHE A 81 12.83 5.80 -6.48
N VAL A 82 12.60 6.37 -7.67
CA VAL A 82 13.13 5.80 -8.93
C VAL A 82 14.66 5.76 -8.92
N VAL A 83 15.29 6.83 -8.45
CA VAL A 83 16.76 6.89 -8.30
C VAL A 83 17.23 5.84 -7.30
N ILE A 84 16.58 5.71 -6.15
CA ILE A 84 16.92 4.71 -5.13
C ILE A 84 16.83 3.28 -5.71
N LEU A 85 15.76 2.97 -6.43
CA LEU A 85 15.59 1.65 -7.06
C LEU A 85 16.68 1.35 -8.08
N PHE A 86 17.15 2.35 -8.82
CA PHE A 86 18.29 2.19 -9.73
C PHE A 86 19.56 1.75 -8.97
N PHE A 87 19.84 2.34 -7.81
CA PHE A 87 20.97 1.93 -6.97
C PHE A 87 20.82 0.50 -6.42
N PHE A 88 19.60 0.04 -6.17
CA PHE A 88 19.34 -1.36 -5.78
C PHE A 88 19.46 -2.34 -6.95
N ALA A 89 19.14 -1.93 -8.17
CA ALA A 89 19.16 -2.81 -9.33
C ALA A 89 20.56 -3.37 -9.63
N LEU A 90 21.61 -2.57 -9.40
CA LEU A 90 22.99 -2.97 -9.64
C LEU A 90 23.46 -4.17 -8.79
N PRO A 91 23.40 -4.13 -7.43
CA PRO A 91 23.78 -5.26 -6.61
C PRO A 91 22.88 -6.49 -6.82
N LEU A 92 21.60 -6.30 -7.16
CA LEU A 92 20.67 -7.39 -7.48
C LEU A 92 20.96 -8.05 -8.82
N SER A 93 21.49 -7.29 -9.79
CA SER A 93 21.85 -7.81 -11.11
C SER A 93 23.12 -8.67 -11.11
N LEU A 94 23.98 -8.52 -10.10
CA LEU A 94 25.26 -9.24 -9.97
C LEU A 94 25.09 -10.69 -9.45
N SER A 95 23.98 -11.34 -9.78
CA SER A 95 23.67 -12.68 -9.29
C SER A 95 24.76 -13.70 -9.65
N PRO A 96 25.20 -14.56 -8.71
CA PRO A 96 26.24 -15.56 -8.96
C PRO A 96 25.91 -16.44 -10.16
N LYS A 97 26.91 -16.85 -10.95
CA LYS A 97 26.78 -17.73 -12.13
C LYS A 97 25.96 -19.02 -11.90
N ARG A 98 25.75 -19.41 -10.64
CA ARG A 98 25.04 -20.63 -10.21
C ARG A 98 23.59 -20.40 -9.75
N SER A 99 23.21 -19.17 -9.44
CA SER A 99 21.82 -18.82 -9.10
C SER A 99 21.05 -18.59 -10.40
N GLY A 100 19.93 -19.28 -10.59
CA GLY A 100 19.10 -19.10 -11.79
C GLY A 100 18.65 -17.64 -11.95
N LYS A 101 18.62 -17.14 -13.20
CA LYS A 101 18.22 -15.75 -13.55
C LYS A 101 16.87 -15.33 -12.94
N ALA A 102 15.99 -16.29 -12.65
CA ALA A 102 14.69 -16.04 -12.04
C ALA A 102 14.79 -15.61 -10.54
N GLY A 103 15.78 -16.11 -9.79
CA GLY A 103 15.91 -15.84 -8.36
C GLY A 103 16.22 -14.38 -8.05
N SER A 104 17.13 -13.77 -8.81
CA SER A 104 17.47 -12.35 -8.67
C SER A 104 16.31 -11.43 -9.07
N LEU A 105 15.59 -11.77 -10.14
CA LEU A 105 14.39 -11.03 -10.55
C LEU A 105 13.32 -11.04 -9.45
N LEU A 106 13.02 -12.21 -8.89
CA LEU A 106 12.03 -12.34 -7.81
C LEU A 106 12.46 -11.62 -6.54
N THR A 107 13.75 -11.66 -6.22
CA THR A 107 14.31 -10.90 -5.09
C THR A 107 14.14 -9.40 -5.31
N GLY A 108 14.40 -8.90 -6.52
CA GLY A 108 14.16 -7.51 -6.88
C GLY A 108 12.69 -7.10 -6.79
N ILE A 109 11.77 -7.97 -7.25
CA ILE A 109 10.32 -7.74 -7.12
C ILE A 109 9.92 -7.70 -5.64
N ALA A 110 10.39 -8.65 -4.83
CA ALA A 110 10.09 -8.69 -3.39
C ALA A 110 10.61 -7.43 -2.68
N LEU A 111 11.81 -6.98 -3.02
CA LEU A 111 12.37 -5.72 -2.51
C LEU A 111 11.51 -4.53 -2.93
N LEU A 112 11.13 -4.43 -4.20
CA LEU A 112 10.27 -3.35 -4.70
C LEU A 112 8.95 -3.30 -3.93
N ILE A 113 8.30 -4.45 -3.73
CA ILE A 113 7.06 -4.55 -2.95
C ILE A 113 7.30 -4.09 -1.51
N ALA A 114 8.38 -4.54 -0.87
CA ALA A 114 8.69 -4.18 0.51
C ALA A 114 8.89 -2.66 0.67
N LEU A 115 9.72 -2.06 -0.19
CA LEU A 115 9.99 -0.62 -0.17
C LEU A 115 8.72 0.19 -0.50
N TYR A 116 7.92 -0.26 -1.47
CA TYR A 116 6.66 0.42 -1.81
C TYR A 116 5.64 0.37 -0.66
N ASN A 117 5.52 -0.77 0.04
CA ASN A 117 4.65 -0.87 1.21
C ASN A 117 5.12 0.03 2.35
N LEU A 118 6.43 0.17 2.56
CA LEU A 118 7.00 1.10 3.52
C LEU A 118 6.59 2.55 3.21
N GLN A 119 6.66 2.96 1.93
CA GLN A 119 6.23 4.29 1.47
C GLN A 119 4.73 4.52 1.73
N ILE A 120 3.86 3.53 1.46
CA ILE A 120 2.42 3.63 1.76
C ILE A 120 2.18 3.77 3.26
N MET A 121 2.86 2.97 4.07
CA MET A 121 2.73 2.99 5.54
C MET A 121 3.10 4.38 6.08
N LEU A 122 4.23 4.93 5.64
CA LEU A 122 4.68 6.26 6.06
C LEU A 122 3.71 7.36 5.62
N HIS A 123 3.24 7.33 4.37
CA HIS A 123 2.26 8.30 3.90
C HIS A 123 0.98 8.26 4.74
N ARG A 124 0.53 7.06 5.16
CA ARG A 124 -0.62 6.90 6.06
C ARG A 124 -0.34 7.51 7.44
N GLN A 125 0.80 7.21 8.05
CA GLN A 125 1.14 7.75 9.38
C GLN A 125 1.30 9.27 9.37
N ILE A 126 1.89 9.84 8.31
CA ILE A 126 2.02 11.30 8.16
C ILE A 126 0.65 11.94 7.94
N SER A 127 -0.21 11.35 7.09
CA SER A 127 -1.55 11.89 6.84
C SER A 127 -2.48 11.80 8.06
N GLN A 128 -2.23 10.86 8.97
CA GLN A 128 -2.89 10.77 10.28
C GLN A 128 -2.29 11.73 11.32
N GLY A 129 -1.17 12.40 11.02
CA GLY A 129 -0.47 13.30 11.93
C GLY A 129 0.31 12.59 13.05
N GLU A 130 0.53 11.27 12.94
CA GLU A 130 1.29 10.51 13.95
C GLU A 130 2.79 10.83 13.91
N ILE A 131 3.32 11.08 12.71
CA ILE A 131 4.72 11.42 12.47
C ILE A 131 4.82 12.62 11.51
N GLY A 132 5.91 13.37 11.61
CA GLY A 132 6.14 14.53 10.74
C GLY A 132 6.50 14.15 9.30
N ALA A 133 6.23 15.05 8.35
CA ALA A 133 6.55 14.85 6.93
C ALA A 133 8.05 14.63 6.66
N TRP A 134 8.94 15.13 7.54
CA TRP A 134 10.38 14.92 7.47
C TRP A 134 10.78 13.45 7.58
N SER A 135 9.96 12.62 8.25
CA SER A 135 10.20 11.18 8.40
C SER A 135 10.26 10.48 7.04
N MET A 136 9.50 10.96 6.05
CA MET A 136 9.54 10.43 4.69
C MET A 136 10.92 10.64 4.06
N ALA A 137 11.48 11.86 4.20
CA ALA A 137 12.82 12.16 3.69
C ALA A 137 13.90 11.36 4.43
N ALA A 138 13.78 11.21 5.76
CA ALA A 138 14.70 10.40 6.55
C ALA A 138 14.72 8.93 6.09
N VAL A 139 13.54 8.35 5.80
CA VAL A 139 13.47 6.98 5.28
C VAL A 139 14.08 6.87 3.89
N GLN A 140 13.83 7.83 2.99
CA GLN A 140 14.45 7.79 1.66
C GLN A 140 15.98 7.91 1.70
N ILE A 141 16.52 8.73 2.61
CA ILE A 141 17.96 8.79 2.85
C ILE A 141 18.47 7.44 3.38
N GLY A 142 17.72 6.79 4.28
CA GLY A 142 18.02 5.45 4.78
C GLY A 142 18.02 4.38 3.69
N GLU A 143 17.02 4.38 2.81
CA GLU A 143 16.92 3.48 1.66
C GLU A 143 18.08 3.68 0.69
N LEU A 144 18.43 4.94 0.39
CA LEU A 144 19.58 5.26 -0.46
C LEU A 144 20.90 4.82 0.17
N ALA A 145 21.09 5.06 1.47
CA ALA A 145 22.27 4.63 2.20
C ALA A 145 22.39 3.09 2.20
N LEU A 146 21.27 2.39 2.37
CA LEU A 146 21.22 0.92 2.26
C LEU A 146 21.57 0.46 0.84
N ALA A 147 21.04 1.11 -0.19
CA ALA A 147 21.33 0.79 -1.59
C ALA A 147 22.83 0.97 -1.89
N LEU A 148 23.42 2.09 -1.48
CA LEU A 148 24.86 2.38 -1.64
C LEU A 148 25.73 1.41 -0.84
N TRP A 149 25.29 1.04 0.36
CA TRP A 149 26.00 0.06 1.18
C TRP A 149 25.97 -1.34 0.53
N LEU A 150 24.83 -1.76 -0.01
CA LEU A 150 24.70 -3.01 -0.76
C LEU A 150 25.53 -2.99 -2.05
N TRP A 151 25.55 -1.87 -2.78
CA TRP A 151 26.42 -1.69 -3.93
C TRP A 151 27.88 -1.92 -3.53
N ARG A 152 28.39 -1.19 -2.53
CA ARG A 152 29.78 -1.34 -2.07
C ARG A 152 30.11 -2.77 -1.66
N ARG A 153 29.16 -3.50 -1.08
CA ARG A 153 29.33 -4.92 -0.75
C ARG A 153 29.31 -5.83 -1.96
N ALA A 154 28.50 -5.52 -2.97
CA ALA A 154 28.47 -6.23 -4.23
C ALA A 154 29.80 -6.12 -4.97
N GLU A 155 30.41 -4.93 -5.01
CA GLU A 155 31.75 -4.73 -5.59
C GLU A 155 32.85 -5.54 -4.87
N GLN A 156 32.67 -5.79 -3.57
CA GLN A 156 33.62 -6.58 -2.78
C GLN A 156 33.36 -8.08 -2.84
N ASP A 157 32.42 -8.56 -3.69
CA ASP A 157 31.91 -9.93 -3.72
C ASP A 157 31.42 -10.46 -2.36
N LYS A 158 31.05 -9.55 -1.45
CA LYS A 158 30.58 -9.83 -0.08
C LYS A 158 29.09 -9.54 0.08
N LEU A 159 28.29 -9.99 -0.89
CA LEU A 159 26.84 -9.90 -0.76
C LEU A 159 26.35 -10.69 0.47
N PRO A 160 25.33 -10.22 1.19
CA PRO A 160 24.75 -11.00 2.28
C PRO A 160 24.17 -12.32 1.76
N ALA A 161 24.35 -13.40 2.52
CA ALA A 161 23.93 -14.75 2.13
C ALA A 161 22.44 -14.84 1.77
N VAL A 162 21.57 -14.01 2.37
CA VAL A 162 20.14 -13.94 2.05
C VAL A 162 19.88 -13.57 0.58
N LEU A 163 20.69 -12.68 0.00
CA LEU A 163 20.60 -12.32 -1.43
C LEU A 163 21.17 -13.43 -2.33
N MET A 164 22.10 -14.25 -1.82
CA MET A 164 22.66 -15.38 -2.55
C MET A 164 21.75 -16.63 -2.52
N LEU A 165 21.09 -16.88 -1.38
CA LEU A 165 20.25 -18.05 -1.11
C LEU A 165 18.81 -17.91 -1.65
N SER A 166 18.43 -16.72 -2.13
CA SER A 166 17.07 -16.49 -2.65
C SER A 166 16.77 -17.35 -3.89
N GLY A 167 17.78 -17.63 -4.72
CA GLY A 167 17.67 -18.54 -5.86
C GLY A 167 17.35 -19.98 -5.45
N GLU A 168 18.00 -20.50 -4.41
CA GLU A 168 17.78 -21.87 -3.90
C GLU A 168 16.43 -22.01 -3.21
N SER A 169 16.07 -21.03 -2.38
CA SER A 169 14.77 -21.02 -1.67
C SER A 169 13.60 -21.06 -2.66
N PHE A 170 13.72 -20.33 -3.77
CA PHE A 170 12.67 -20.33 -4.79
C PHE A 170 12.67 -21.61 -5.63
N TYR A 171 13.84 -22.17 -5.96
CA TYR A 171 13.92 -23.45 -6.64
C TYR A 171 13.22 -24.56 -5.83
N LEU A 172 13.46 -24.59 -4.51
CA LEU A 172 12.79 -25.51 -3.59
C LEU A 172 11.29 -25.24 -3.49
N LEU A 173 10.87 -23.98 -3.45
CA LEU A 173 9.46 -23.61 -3.43
C LEU A 173 8.74 -24.04 -4.72
N HIS A 174 9.37 -23.85 -5.88
CA HIS A 174 8.85 -24.28 -7.18
C HIS A 174 8.74 -25.80 -7.27
N GLN A 175 9.77 -26.54 -6.85
CA GLN A 175 9.72 -28.00 -6.78
C GLN A 175 8.63 -28.48 -5.83
N TRP A 176 8.48 -27.86 -4.66
CA TRP A 176 7.42 -28.19 -3.71
C TRP A 176 6.03 -27.96 -4.30
N LEU A 177 5.83 -26.86 -5.03
CA LEU A 177 4.59 -26.53 -5.72
C LEU A 177 4.24 -27.57 -6.80
N LEU A 178 5.20 -27.90 -7.67
CA LEU A 178 5.03 -28.92 -8.70
C LEU A 178 4.75 -30.30 -8.10
N HIS A 179 5.45 -30.67 -7.02
CA HIS A 179 5.22 -31.93 -6.35
C HIS A 179 3.84 -31.98 -5.69
N LYS A 180 3.36 -30.88 -5.12
CA LYS A 180 2.03 -30.78 -4.50
C LYS A 180 0.89 -30.79 -5.53
N LEU A 181 1.12 -30.20 -6.70
CA LEU A 181 0.16 -30.18 -7.81
C LEU A 181 0.14 -31.51 -8.57
N GLY A 182 1.29 -32.15 -8.79
CA GLY A 182 1.39 -33.46 -9.44
C GLY A 182 0.66 -34.57 -8.67
N ARG A 183 0.75 -34.59 -7.33
CA ARG A 183 -0.03 -35.53 -6.50
C ARG A 183 -1.55 -35.40 -6.64
N ARG A 184 -2.07 -34.26 -7.11
CA ARG A 184 -3.50 -34.06 -7.34
C ARG A 184 -3.98 -34.57 -8.71
N MET A 185 -3.07 -34.83 -9.66
CA MET A 185 -3.42 -35.33 -10.99
C MET A 185 -3.38 -36.88 -11.07
N ASP A 186 -2.61 -37.53 -10.20
CA ASP A 186 -2.50 -39.00 -10.14
C ASP A 186 -3.53 -39.68 -9.22
N SER A 187 -4.57 -38.97 -8.78
CA SER A 187 -5.70 -39.59 -8.08
C SER A 187 -6.72 -40.05 -9.12
N PRO A 188 -6.78 -41.35 -9.49
CA PRO A 188 -7.87 -41.84 -10.34
C PRO A 188 -9.19 -41.55 -9.60
N ALA A 189 -10.10 -40.87 -10.29
CA ALA A 189 -11.45 -40.64 -9.80
C ALA A 189 -12.11 -42.01 -9.48
N PRO A 190 -12.91 -42.10 -8.39
CA PRO A 190 -13.54 -43.34 -7.95
C PRO A 190 -14.57 -43.88 -8.94
#